data_AF-C9SY27-F1
#
_entry.id   AF-C9SY27-F1
#
_cell.length_a   1.000
_cell.length_b   1.000
_cell.length_c   1.000
_cell.angle_alpha   90.00
_cell.angle_beta   90.00
_cell.angle_gamma   90.00
#
_symmetry.space_group_name_H-M   'P 1'
#
loop_
_entity.id
_entity.type
_entity.pdbx_description
1 polymer ?
#
loop_
_entity_poly.entity_id
_entity_poly.type
_entity_poly.pdbx_seq_one_letter_code
_entity_poly.pdbx_strand_id
1 'polypeptide(L)'
;MIPFRKRGMYQAMQNGMFGFGAVAGASFGGSIADYIGWRWCFLLQVPISLVALVLGAFVIKNPEGGFNIDTKDLRAVWTHVDVSGALLLVPAVSVQLIGLSLGGNELPWGSPVVIGTLVGSVLLLVLFLFVEARTRAIPVIPLRMLKGRLPVLTQLSNVCAGFAAYAVSERSSCELDYR
;
A
#
# COMPACT_ATOMS: atom_id res chain seq x y z
N MET A 1 15.37 -19.38 1.09
CA MET A 1 14.12 -19.20 0.31
C MET A 1 13.03 -20.11 0.86
N ILE A 2 11.83 -19.58 1.14
CA ILE A 2 10.68 -20.39 1.56
C ILE A 2 10.23 -21.25 0.35
N PRO A 3 10.09 -22.58 0.50
CA PRO A 3 9.62 -23.45 -0.57
C PRO A 3 8.27 -22.99 -1.13
N PHE A 4 8.08 -22.99 -2.45
CA PHE A 4 6.85 -22.50 -3.11
C PHE A 4 5.56 -23.08 -2.49
N ARG A 5 5.59 -24.36 -2.10
CA ARG A 5 4.47 -25.06 -1.45
C ARG A 5 4.11 -24.51 -0.06
N LYS A 6 5.07 -23.91 0.67
CA LYS A 6 4.83 -23.33 2.01
C LYS A 6 4.47 -21.84 1.95
N ARG A 7 4.76 -21.15 0.84
CA ARG A 7 4.50 -19.70 0.70
C ARG A 7 3.03 -19.34 0.93
N GLY A 8 2.11 -20.15 0.42
CA GLY A 8 0.66 -19.93 0.63
C GLY A 8 0.26 -20.01 2.10
N MET A 9 0.83 -20.95 2.86
CA MET A 9 0.57 -21.07 4.31
C MET A 9 1.14 -19.87 5.08
N TYR A 10 2.35 -19.42 4.75
CA TYR A 10 2.91 -18.21 5.36
C TYR A 10 2.10 -16.95 5.01
N GLN A 11 1.66 -16.81 3.76
CA GLN A 11 0.77 -15.71 3.37
C GLN A 11 -0.58 -15.78 4.10
N ALA A 12 -1.16 -16.97 4.28
CA ALA A 12 -2.40 -17.13 5.04
C ALA A 12 -2.21 -16.75 6.52
N MET A 13 -1.12 -17.18 7.14
CA MET A 13 -0.78 -16.78 8.53
C MET A 13 -0.55 -15.27 8.63
N GLN A 14 0.16 -14.67 7.68
CA GLN A 14 0.39 -13.23 7.63
C GLN A 14 -0.92 -12.44 7.52
N ASN A 15 -1.81 -12.84 6.61
CA ASN A 15 -3.12 -12.21 6.45
C ASN A 15 -4.01 -12.44 7.68
N GLY A 16 -3.93 -13.61 8.31
CA GLY A 16 -4.65 -13.90 9.56
C GLY A 16 -4.20 -13.02 10.72
N MET A 17 -2.88 -12.85 10.90
CA MET A 17 -2.31 -11.94 11.90
C MET A 17 -2.69 -10.48 11.60
N PHE A 18 -2.67 -10.08 10.34
CA PHE A 18 -3.09 -8.74 9.93
C PHE A 18 -4.57 -8.48 10.24
N GLY A 19 -5.46 -9.41 9.89
CA GLY A 19 -6.89 -9.30 10.19
C GLY A 19 -7.18 -9.27 11.70
N PHE A 20 -6.50 -10.13 12.48
CA PHE A 20 -6.61 -10.10 13.94
C PHE A 20 -6.13 -8.77 14.53
N GLY A 21 -5.01 -8.25 14.03
CA GLY A 21 -4.49 -6.94 14.40
C GLY A 21 -5.46 -5.80 14.07
N ALA A 22 -6.13 -5.85 12.92
CA ALA A 22 -7.13 -4.85 12.53
C ALA A 22 -8.35 -4.84 13.47
N VAL A 23 -8.89 -6.01 13.82
CA VAL A 23 -10.03 -6.15 14.74
C VAL A 23 -9.66 -5.71 16.15
N ALA A 24 -8.50 -6.14 16.65
CA ALA A 24 -7.98 -5.72 17.94
C ALA A 24 -7.73 -4.21 17.96
N GLY A 25 -7.12 -3.66 16.91
CA GLY A 25 -6.84 -2.24 16.77
C GLY A 25 -8.09 -1.37 16.81
N ALA A 26 -9.16 -1.75 16.09
CA ALA A 26 -10.43 -1.03 16.12
C ALA A 26 -11.09 -1.08 17.52
N SER A 27 -11.07 -2.25 18.16
CA SER A 27 -11.69 -2.45 19.48
C SER A 27 -10.96 -1.65 20.57
N PHE A 28 -9.63 -1.78 20.64
CA PHE A 28 -8.81 -1.06 21.62
C PHE A 28 -8.72 0.44 21.31
N GLY A 29 -8.65 0.81 20.03
CA GLY A 29 -8.54 2.22 19.60
C GLY A 29 -9.73 3.06 20.03
N GLY A 30 -10.96 2.55 19.91
CA GLY A 30 -12.16 3.22 20.39
C GLY A 30 -12.15 3.39 21.91
N SER A 31 -11.91 2.31 22.66
CA SER A 31 -11.88 2.39 24.12
C SER A 31 -10.79 3.31 24.66
N ILE A 32 -9.59 3.30 24.06
CA ILE A 32 -8.48 4.17 24.50
C ILE A 32 -8.82 5.64 24.23
N ALA A 33 -9.45 5.95 23.09
CA ALA A 33 -9.89 7.29 22.78
C ALA A 33 -10.90 7.82 23.80
N ASP A 34 -11.83 6.97 24.25
CA ASP A 34 -12.90 7.34 25.19
C ASP A 34 -12.41 7.50 26.64
N TYR A 35 -11.52 6.62 27.13
CA TYR A 35 -11.10 6.63 28.55
C TYR A 35 -9.87 7.49 28.86
N ILE A 36 -8.86 7.47 27.99
CA ILE A 36 -7.52 8.05 28.27
C ILE A 36 -7.24 9.24 27.34
N GLY A 37 -7.97 9.33 26.22
CA GLY A 37 -7.88 10.39 25.24
C GLY A 37 -7.15 9.95 23.98
N TRP A 38 -7.58 10.53 22.86
CA TRP A 38 -7.15 10.18 21.49
C TRP A 38 -5.62 10.18 21.26
N ARG A 39 -4.86 10.95 22.04
CA ARG A 39 -3.39 11.06 21.91
C ARG A 39 -2.69 9.74 22.21
N TRP A 40 -3.25 8.94 23.11
CA TRP A 40 -2.69 7.64 23.50
C TRP A 40 -2.80 6.59 22.40
N CYS A 41 -3.75 6.75 21.48
CA CYS A 41 -3.85 5.90 20.29
C CYS A 41 -2.60 6.00 19.41
N PHE A 42 -1.94 7.17 19.35
CA PHE A 42 -0.68 7.35 18.63
C PHE A 42 0.54 6.96 19.48
N LEU A 43 0.53 7.33 20.76
CA LEU A 43 1.66 7.03 21.65
C LEU A 43 1.86 5.53 21.87
N LEU A 44 0.81 4.72 21.88
CA LEU A 44 0.93 3.26 22.03
C LEU A 44 1.48 2.56 20.78
N GLN A 45 1.31 3.15 19.59
CA GLN A 45 1.86 2.59 18.36
C GLN A 45 3.40 2.67 18.35
N VAL A 46 3.99 3.73 18.91
CA VAL A 46 5.43 3.96 18.94
C VAL A 46 6.22 2.85 19.64
N PRO A 47 5.92 2.47 20.91
CA PRO A 47 6.66 1.42 21.60
C PRO A 47 6.45 0.06 20.95
N ILE A 48 5.24 -0.25 20.46
CA ILE A 48 4.96 -1.51 19.75
C ILE A 48 5.80 -1.60 18.47
N SER A 49 5.87 -0.50 17.71
CA SER A 49 6.68 -0.42 16.49
C SER A 49 8.18 -0.54 16.79
N LEU A 50 8.64 0.07 17.88
CA LEU A 50 10.03 -0.03 18.31
C LEU A 50 10.40 -1.47 18.71
N VAL A 51 9.55 -2.15 19.48
CA VAL A 51 9.75 -3.56 19.85
C VAL A 51 9.79 -4.44 18.60
N ALA A 52 8.88 -4.23 17.64
CA ALA A 52 8.88 -4.95 16.37
C ALA A 52 10.18 -4.72 15.57
N LEU A 53 10.69 -3.49 15.54
CA LEU A 53 11.95 -3.14 14.87
C LEU A 53 13.13 -3.84 15.54
N VAL A 54 13.21 -3.79 16.87
CA VAL A 54 14.28 -4.43 17.65
C VAL A 54 14.25 -5.95 17.45
N LEU A 55 13.08 -6.58 17.57
CA LEU A 55 12.91 -8.01 17.30
C LEU A 55 13.29 -8.36 15.86
N GLY A 56 12.88 -7.55 14.89
CA GLY A 56 13.27 -7.70 13.49
C GLY A 56 14.78 -7.67 13.32
N ALA A 57 15.47 -6.70 13.94
CA ALA A 57 16.93 -6.57 13.87
C ALA A 57 17.67 -7.79 14.45
N PHE A 58 17.13 -8.43 15.50
CA PHE A 58 17.73 -9.62 16.10
C PHE A 58 17.36 -10.94 15.41
N VAL A 59 16.12 -11.07 14.93
CA VAL A 59 15.57 -12.32 14.37
C VAL A 59 15.84 -12.45 12.88
N ILE A 60 15.82 -11.34 12.13
CA ILE A 60 16.11 -11.33 10.70
C ILE A 60 17.63 -11.43 10.53
N LYS A 61 18.15 -12.65 10.58
CA LYS A 61 19.48 -12.95 10.04
C LYS A 61 19.43 -12.72 8.54
N ASN A 62 20.19 -11.75 8.05
CA ASN A 62 20.34 -11.48 6.62
C ASN A 62 20.72 -12.79 5.91
N PRO A 63 19.88 -13.30 4.99
CA PRO A 63 20.21 -14.51 4.26
C PRO A 63 21.43 -14.23 3.36
N GLU A 64 22.44 -15.10 3.43
CA GLU A 64 23.74 -15.02 2.74
C GLU A 64 23.67 -14.98 1.19
N GLY A 65 22.50 -14.76 0.60
CA GLY A 65 22.29 -14.67 -0.84
C GLY A 65 21.28 -13.62 -1.30
N GLY A 66 20.84 -12.71 -0.42
CA GLY A 66 20.00 -11.57 -0.82
C GLY A 66 20.86 -10.34 -1.02
N PHE A 67 21.21 -10.02 -2.28
CA PHE A 67 22.00 -8.86 -2.72
C PHE A 67 23.14 -8.50 -1.77
N ASN A 68 24.38 -8.87 -2.12
CA ASN A 68 25.60 -8.32 -1.49
C ASN A 68 25.65 -6.80 -1.73
N ILE A 69 24.85 -6.05 -0.98
CA ILE A 69 24.98 -4.63 -0.82
C ILE A 69 26.11 -4.49 0.16
N ASP A 70 27.30 -4.25 -0.38
CA ASP A 70 28.43 -3.78 0.42
C ASP A 70 27.98 -2.47 1.07
N THR A 71 27.60 -2.52 2.35
CA THR A 71 27.05 -1.40 3.13
C THR A 71 28.02 -0.23 3.27
N LYS A 72 29.25 -0.41 2.77
CA LYS A 72 30.29 0.60 2.70
C LYS A 72 30.07 1.64 1.60
N ASP A 73 29.23 1.36 0.60
CA ASP A 73 29.03 2.25 -0.54
C ASP A 73 27.55 2.66 -0.70
N LEU A 74 27.14 3.66 0.09
CA LEU A 74 25.78 4.25 0.07
C LEU A 74 25.35 4.71 -1.34
N ARG A 75 26.33 4.99 -2.21
CA ARG A 75 26.13 5.39 -3.61
C ARG A 75 25.66 4.22 -4.48
N ALA A 76 26.14 3.00 -4.22
CA ALA A 76 25.69 1.80 -4.93
C ALA A 76 24.24 1.45 -4.58
N VAL A 77 23.84 1.66 -3.31
CA VAL A 77 22.47 1.51 -2.82
C VAL A 77 21.52 2.49 -3.51
N TRP A 78 21.90 3.77 -3.59
CA TRP A 78 21.07 4.78 -4.25
C TRP A 78 20.87 4.54 -5.73
N THR A 79 21.87 4.00 -6.43
CA THR A 79 21.74 3.63 -7.86
C THR A 79 20.78 2.45 -8.07
N HIS A 80 20.51 1.67 -7.03
CA HIS A 80 19.60 0.52 -7.05
C HIS A 80 18.16 0.85 -6.63
N VAL A 81 17.91 2.06 -6.12
CA VAL A 81 16.57 2.50 -5.75
C VAL A 81 15.97 3.27 -6.91
N ASP A 82 14.86 2.77 -7.46
CA ASP A 82 14.10 3.47 -8.48
C ASP A 82 13.25 4.59 -7.87
N VAL A 83 13.94 5.68 -7.55
CA VAL A 83 13.38 6.91 -7.01
C VAL A 83 12.46 7.58 -8.04
N SER A 84 12.77 7.47 -9.33
CA SER A 84 11.96 8.03 -10.42
C SER A 84 10.57 7.41 -10.50
N GLY A 85 10.50 6.07 -10.46
CA GLY A 85 9.24 5.34 -10.47
C GLY A 85 8.42 5.63 -9.21
N ALA A 86 9.06 5.60 -8.04
CA ALA A 86 8.40 5.93 -6.78
C ALA A 86 7.82 7.36 -6.75
N LEU A 87 8.56 8.34 -7.27
CA LEU A 87 8.17 9.75 -7.28
C LEU A 87 7.03 10.03 -8.26
N LEU A 88 6.85 9.22 -9.30
CA LEU A 88 5.70 9.28 -10.21
C LEU A 88 4.48 8.51 -9.69
N LEU A 89 4.70 7.36 -9.04
CA LEU A 89 3.62 6.51 -8.56
C LEU A 89 2.87 7.13 -7.38
N VAL A 90 3.58 7.71 -6.41
CA VAL A 90 2.98 8.36 -5.23
C VAL A 90 1.95 9.43 -5.61
N PRO A 91 2.28 10.44 -6.44
CA PRO A 91 1.30 11.45 -6.84
C PRO A 91 0.21 10.86 -7.75
N ALA A 92 0.51 9.89 -8.61
CA ALA A 92 -0.51 9.23 -9.44
C ALA A 92 -1.62 8.59 -8.58
N VAL A 93 -1.23 7.82 -7.56
CA VAL A 93 -2.17 7.17 -6.63
C VAL A 93 -2.86 8.19 -5.73
N SER A 94 -2.13 9.21 -5.28
CA SER A 94 -2.72 10.27 -4.43
C SER A 94 -3.79 11.06 -5.17
N VAL A 95 -3.55 11.48 -6.41
CA VAL A 95 -4.53 12.19 -7.25
C VAL A 95 -5.72 11.30 -7.57
N GLN A 96 -5.49 10.01 -7.82
CA GLN A 96 -6.57 9.03 -8.00
C GLN A 96 -7.47 8.95 -6.76
N LEU A 97 -6.86 8.83 -5.58
CA LEU A 97 -7.57 8.73 -4.30
C LEU A 97 -8.39 10.01 -4.02
N ILE A 98 -7.81 11.17 -4.30
CA ILE A 98 -8.49 12.47 -4.18
C ILE A 98 -9.70 12.52 -5.12
N GLY A 99 -9.53 12.19 -6.40
CA GLY A 99 -10.63 12.19 -7.38
C GLY A 99 -11.78 11.26 -6.98
N LEU A 100 -11.46 10.07 -6.46
CA LEU A 100 -12.44 9.10 -5.95
C LEU A 100 -13.11 9.55 -4.66
N SER A 101 -12.37 10.20 -3.75
CA SER A 101 -12.89 10.68 -2.47
C SER A 101 -13.77 11.93 -2.62
N LEU A 102 -13.51 12.78 -3.61
CA LEU A 102 -14.31 13.97 -3.90
C LEU A 102 -15.54 13.66 -4.79
N GLY A 103 -15.41 12.66 -5.68
CA GLY A 103 -16.48 12.25 -6.58
C GLY A 103 -17.61 11.54 -5.82
N GLY A 104 -18.77 12.19 -5.73
CA GLY A 104 -19.97 11.61 -5.12
C GLY A 104 -20.21 11.99 -3.66
N ASN A 105 -19.18 12.43 -2.93
CA ASN A 105 -19.34 12.94 -1.56
C ASN A 105 -19.54 14.47 -1.55
N GLU A 106 -18.56 15.23 -2.03
CA GLU A 106 -18.57 16.71 -2.01
C GLU A 106 -18.92 17.33 -3.38
N LEU A 107 -18.55 16.66 -4.48
CA LEU A 107 -18.79 17.14 -5.84
C LEU A 107 -19.56 16.11 -6.67
N PRO A 108 -20.50 16.56 -7.53
CA PRO A 108 -21.17 15.67 -8.46
C PRO A 108 -20.16 15.03 -9.42
N TRP A 109 -20.37 13.76 -9.75
CA TRP A 109 -19.51 12.98 -10.66
C TRP A 109 -19.28 13.65 -12.04
N GLY A 110 -20.20 14.52 -12.47
CA GLY A 110 -20.07 15.31 -13.69
C GLY A 110 -19.19 16.54 -13.58
N SER A 111 -18.64 16.85 -12.40
CA SER A 111 -17.77 18.02 -12.22
C SER A 111 -16.46 17.85 -13.01
N PRO A 112 -16.02 18.88 -13.75
CA PRO A 112 -14.77 18.83 -14.51
C PRO A 112 -13.54 18.59 -13.61
N VAL A 113 -13.63 18.90 -12.32
CA VAL A 113 -12.56 18.63 -11.34
C VAL A 113 -12.42 17.13 -11.06
N VAL A 114 -13.53 16.40 -10.92
CA VAL A 114 -13.54 14.95 -10.66
C VAL A 114 -13.09 14.19 -11.91
N ILE A 115 -13.60 14.57 -13.08
CA ILE A 115 -13.19 13.98 -14.36
C ILE A 115 -11.71 14.31 -14.65
N GLY A 116 -11.27 15.54 -14.40
CA GLY A 116 -9.89 15.97 -14.60
C GLY A 116 -8.89 15.24 -13.71
N THR A 117 -9.22 14.98 -12.44
CA THR A 117 -8.37 14.22 -11.52
C THR A 117 -8.30 12.74 -11.89
N LEU A 118 -9.41 12.12 -12.29
CA LEU A 118 -9.44 10.73 -12.77
C LEU A 118 -8.68 10.54 -14.09
N VAL A 119 -8.85 11.45 -15.05
CA VAL A 119 -8.10 11.39 -16.32
C VAL A 119 -6.61 11.67 -16.06
N GLY A 120 -6.31 12.65 -15.20
CA GLY A 120 -4.96 12.97 -14.79
C GLY A 120 -4.22 11.78 -14.18
N SER A 121 -4.86 11.05 -13.25
CA SER A 121 -4.25 9.89 -12.62
C SER A 121 -3.99 8.74 -13.60
N VAL A 122 -4.91 8.49 -14.56
CA VAL A 122 -4.68 7.50 -15.63
C VAL A 122 -3.49 7.89 -16.50
N LEU A 123 -3.38 9.18 -16.87
CA LEU A 123 -2.25 9.68 -17.67
C LEU A 123 -0.93 9.56 -16.90
N LEU A 124 -0.91 9.89 -15.61
CA LEU A 124 0.24 9.74 -14.72
C LEU A 124 0.66 8.27 -14.59
N LEU A 125 -0.30 7.34 -14.51
CA LEU A 125 -0.04 5.90 -14.44
C LEU A 125 0.54 5.37 -15.76
N VAL A 126 -0.01 5.80 -16.90
CA VAL A 126 0.54 5.47 -18.22
C VAL A 126 1.96 6.02 -18.38
N LEU A 127 2.20 7.26 -17.95
CA LEU A 127 3.52 7.87 -17.95
C LEU A 127 4.50 7.11 -17.06
N PHE A 128 4.07 6.69 -15.87
CA PHE A 128 4.83 5.81 -14.98
C PHE A 128 5.22 4.51 -15.68
N LEU A 129 4.29 3.83 -16.36
CA LEU A 129 4.61 2.61 -17.12
C LEU A 129 5.63 2.84 -18.24
N PHE A 130 5.58 3.98 -18.92
CA PHE A 130 6.57 4.34 -19.94
C PHE A 130 7.95 4.64 -19.34
N VAL A 131 8.00 5.34 -18.20
CA VAL A 131 9.24 5.64 -17.48
C VAL A 131 9.86 4.35 -16.93
N GLU A 132 9.06 3.49 -16.30
CA GLU A 132 9.49 2.17 -15.81
C GLU A 132 10.00 1.31 -16.98
N ALA A 133 9.30 1.31 -18.12
CA ALA A 133 9.71 0.58 -19.33
C ALA A 133 11.05 1.04 -19.91
N ARG A 134 11.47 2.28 -19.63
CA ARG A 134 12.70 2.88 -20.15
C ARG A 134 13.84 2.92 -19.13
N THR A 135 13.55 2.68 -17.86
CA THR A 135 14.54 2.77 -16.78
C THR A 135 15.42 1.52 -16.71
N ARG A 136 16.74 1.73 -16.60
CA ARG A 136 17.78 0.67 -16.49
C ARG A 136 18.18 0.33 -15.05
N ALA A 137 17.69 1.07 -14.07
CA ALA A 137 17.85 0.75 -12.65
C ALA A 137 17.01 -0.47 -12.27
N ILE A 138 17.22 -1.05 -11.08
CA ILE A 138 16.39 -2.15 -10.58
C ILE A 138 14.94 -1.64 -10.52
N PRO A 139 14.05 -2.13 -11.41
CA PRO A 139 12.70 -1.59 -11.49
C PRO A 139 11.94 -1.92 -10.22
N VAL A 140 11.18 -0.96 -9.68
CA VAL A 140 10.28 -1.20 -8.53
C VAL A 140 9.33 -2.35 -8.85
N ILE A 141 8.88 -2.40 -10.11
CA ILE A 141 8.07 -3.48 -10.64
C ILE A 141 8.88 -4.16 -11.75
N PRO A 142 9.44 -5.37 -11.54
CA PRO A 142 10.05 -6.10 -12.64
C PRO A 142 9.01 -6.30 -13.74
N LEU A 143 9.14 -5.56 -14.85
CA LEU A 143 8.22 -5.58 -15.99
C LEU A 143 8.00 -6.98 -16.58
N ARG A 144 8.92 -7.91 -16.27
CA ARG A 144 8.78 -9.34 -16.56
C ARG A 144 7.59 -9.99 -15.83
N MET A 145 7.24 -9.51 -14.64
CA MET A 145 6.04 -9.93 -13.90
C MET A 145 4.76 -9.29 -14.47
N LEU A 146 4.84 -8.13 -15.12
CA LEU A 146 3.70 -7.53 -15.82
C LEU A 146 3.47 -8.15 -17.21
N LYS A 147 4.45 -8.89 -17.73
CA LYS A 147 4.33 -9.65 -18.99
C LYS A 147 3.66 -11.01 -18.73
N GLY A 148 2.33 -11.02 -18.83
CA GLY A 148 1.54 -12.26 -18.80
C GLY A 148 0.07 -11.99 -18.49
N ARG A 149 -0.82 -12.82 -19.03
CA ARG A 149 -2.27 -12.67 -18.79
C ARG A 149 -2.63 -12.84 -17.30
N LEU A 150 -2.01 -13.80 -16.61
CA LEU A 150 -2.32 -14.10 -15.21
C LEU A 150 -1.95 -12.94 -14.26
N PRO A 151 -0.73 -12.37 -14.29
CA PRO A 151 -0.40 -11.21 -13.45
C PRO A 151 -1.29 -9.99 -13.70
N VAL A 152 -1.58 -9.68 -14.98
CA VAL A 152 -2.45 -8.56 -15.33
C VAL A 152 -3.87 -8.77 -14.78
N LEU A 153 -4.41 -9.97 -14.92
CA LEU A 153 -5.71 -10.32 -14.35
C LEU A 153 -5.71 -10.23 -12.82
N THR A 154 -4.66 -10.71 -12.14
CA THR A 154 -4.59 -10.59 -10.68
C THR A 154 -4.51 -9.14 -10.20
N GLN A 155 -3.76 -8.28 -10.90
CA GLN A 155 -3.70 -6.86 -10.56
C GLN A 155 -5.04 -6.17 -10.81
N LEU A 156 -5.72 -6.50 -11.92
CA LEU A 156 -7.06 -6.00 -12.20
C LEU A 156 -8.07 -6.47 -11.15
N SER A 157 -8.05 -7.74 -10.75
CA SER A 157 -8.89 -8.25 -9.67
C SER A 157 -8.63 -7.54 -8.35
N ASN A 158 -7.38 -7.22 -8.03
CA ASN A 158 -7.03 -6.49 -6.81
C ASN A 158 -7.57 -5.04 -6.83
N VAL A 159 -7.50 -4.38 -8.00
CA VAL A 159 -8.09 -3.05 -8.20
C VAL A 159 -9.61 -3.10 -8.03
N CYS A 160 -10.28 -4.07 -8.65
CA CYS A 160 -11.73 -4.26 -8.51
C CYS A 160 -12.14 -4.56 -7.05
N ALA A 161 -11.38 -5.40 -6.35
CA ALA A 161 -11.61 -5.71 -4.94
C ALA A 161 -11.44 -4.46 -4.06
N GLY A 162 -10.43 -3.63 -4.34
CA GLY A 162 -10.24 -2.35 -3.68
C GLY A 162 -11.44 -1.42 -3.86
N PHE A 163 -11.92 -1.22 -5.10
CA PHE A 163 -13.12 -0.42 -5.36
C PHE A 163 -14.34 -0.93 -4.60
N ALA A 164 -14.57 -2.23 -4.56
CA ALA A 164 -15.67 -2.82 -3.82
C ALA A 164 -15.57 -2.57 -2.31
N ALA A 165 -14.37 -2.70 -1.72
CA ALA A 165 -14.15 -2.47 -0.30
C ALA A 165 -14.43 -1.03 0.12
N TYR A 166 -13.94 -0.04 -0.66
CA TYR A 166 -14.20 1.37 -0.38
C TYR A 166 -15.67 1.73 -0.54
N ALA A 167 -16.33 1.22 -1.59
CA ALA A 167 -17.76 1.44 -1.81
C ALA A 167 -18.63 0.91 -0.65
N VAL A 168 -18.26 -0.23 -0.04
CA VAL A 168 -18.95 -0.76 1.13
C VAL A 168 -18.74 0.15 2.34
N SER A 169 -17.52 0.61 2.59
CA SER A 169 -17.21 1.45 3.75
C SER A 169 -18.03 2.74 3.79
N GLU A 170 -18.22 3.37 2.64
CA GLU A 170 -18.96 4.62 2.50
C GLU A 170 -20.48 4.42 2.71
N ARG A 171 -21.01 3.27 2.28
CA ARG A 171 -22.42 2.91 2.55
C ARG A 171 -22.68 2.77 4.06
N SER A 172 -21.78 2.14 4.80
CA SER A 172 -21.91 1.99 6.25
C SER A 172 -21.86 3.32 7.01
N SER A 173 -21.11 4.32 6.51
CA SER A 173 -21.10 5.67 7.10
C SER A 173 -22.44 6.39 6.90
N CYS A 174 -23.05 6.25 5.72
CA CYS A 174 -24.33 6.87 5.40
C CYS A 174 -25.50 6.29 6.22
N GLU A 175 -25.47 5.00 6.55
CA GLU A 175 -26.50 4.37 7.41
C GLU A 175 -26.41 4.78 8.89
N LEU A 176 -25.22 5.19 9.37
CA LEU A 176 -25.04 5.67 10.74
C LEU A 176 -25.56 7.10 10.94
N ASP A 177 -25.54 7.93 9.90
CA ASP A 177 -26.01 9.33 9.96
C ASP A 177 -27.55 9.46 9.93
N TYR A 178 -28.26 8.36 9.66
CA TYR A 178 -29.73 8.31 9.64
C TYR A 178 -30.36 7.74 10.93
N ARG A 179 -29.55 7.39 11.94
CA ARG A 179 -30.01 6.91 13.25
C ARG A 179 -29.71 7.90 14.36
#